data_AF-A0AAN0JNX0-F1
#
_entry.id   AF-A0AAN0JNX0-F1
#
_cell.length_a   1.000
_cell.length_b   1.000
_cell.length_c   1.000
_cell.angle_alpha   90.00
_cell.angle_beta   90.00
_cell.angle_gamma   90.00
#
_symmetry.space_group_name_H-M   'P 1'
#
loop_
_entity.id
_entity.type
_entity.pdbx_description
1 polymer ?
#
loop_
_entity_poly.entity_id
_entity_poly.type
_entity_poly.pdbx_seq_one_letter_code
_entity_poly.pdbx_strand_id
1 'polypeptide(L)'
;MIGKEMCEIILFCNHPVTGELMDLLLKVHKDELLPSVLDKAYELMEFAPHIPIKRCRLVKYNFWNEVMEQSFDEFQHQTIGLIVGRAGNYSLFLETRKENETFKKYNDGGVNLKVSVVDLSTGEVGPAVPMRGELGWTVEELKQHIGDLFNIKSSCMRIVKEEPEDYWSDSSVRDISDVGGTLRGIPISIYNQAIFHLIQ
;
A
#
# COMPACT_ATOMS: atom_id res chain seq x y z
N MET A 1 -1.46 37.63 6.12
CA MET A 1 -1.69 36.18 6.30
C MET A 1 -0.71 35.45 5.39
N ILE A 2 0.46 35.02 5.86
CA ILE A 2 1.54 34.44 5.01
C ILE A 2 1.86 33.00 5.48
N GLY A 3 0.84 32.24 5.91
CA GLY A 3 1.05 30.93 6.54
C GLY A 3 0.15 29.80 6.04
N LYS A 4 -0.58 29.98 4.92
CA LYS A 4 -1.60 29.03 4.44
C LYS A 4 -1.28 28.37 3.09
N GLU A 5 -0.03 28.48 2.63
CA GLU A 5 0.33 28.08 1.26
C GLU A 5 1.37 26.94 1.20
N MET A 6 1.91 26.52 2.35
CA MET A 6 2.81 25.38 2.43
C MET A 6 2.04 24.12 2.83
N CYS A 7 2.37 23.02 2.17
CA CYS A 7 1.99 21.66 2.56
C CYS A 7 3.16 21.05 3.32
N GLU A 8 2.86 20.48 4.49
CA GLU A 8 3.80 19.64 5.24
C GLU A 8 3.33 18.19 5.08
N ILE A 9 4.19 17.35 4.49
CA ILE A 9 3.85 16.00 4.07
C ILE A 9 4.91 15.05 4.63
N ILE A 10 4.49 13.95 5.26
CA ILE A 10 5.45 12.93 5.70
C ILE A 10 5.87 12.14 4.47
N LEU A 11 7.15 12.19 4.13
CA LEU A 11 7.74 11.48 3.00
C LEU A 11 8.49 10.27 3.53
N PHE A 12 8.13 9.08 3.05
CA PHE A 12 8.78 7.82 3.33
C PHE A 12 9.67 7.38 2.16
N CYS A 13 10.71 6.61 2.44
CA CYS A 13 11.44 5.87 1.42
C CYS A 13 12.16 4.66 2.02
N ASN A 14 12.59 3.72 1.18
CA ASN A 14 13.61 2.76 1.57
C ASN A 14 14.98 3.38 1.25
N HIS A 15 15.84 3.50 2.25
CA HIS A 15 17.16 4.08 2.10
C HIS A 15 17.92 3.32 0.99
N PRO A 16 18.47 4.02 -0.02
CA PRO A 16 18.94 3.38 -1.25
C PRO A 16 20.15 2.46 -1.04
N VAL A 17 20.88 2.62 0.07
CA VAL A 17 22.03 1.77 0.46
C VAL A 17 21.66 0.69 1.49
N THR A 18 21.10 1.06 2.65
CA THR A 18 20.79 0.12 3.73
C THR A 18 19.50 -0.66 3.51
N GLY A 19 18.58 -0.15 2.69
CA GLY A 19 17.24 -0.72 2.50
C GLY A 19 16.29 -0.46 3.66
N GLU A 20 16.71 0.26 4.70
CA GLU A 20 15.89 0.57 5.86
C GLU A 20 14.80 1.59 5.52
N LEU A 21 13.61 1.40 6.08
CA LEU A 21 12.54 2.38 5.96
C LEU A 21 12.91 3.64 6.74
N MET A 22 12.80 4.80 6.11
CA MET A 22 13.00 6.10 6.75
C MET A 22 11.91 7.08 6.34
N ASP A 23 11.70 8.10 7.18
CA ASP A 23 10.77 9.19 6.93
C ASP A 23 11.35 10.56 7.26
N LEU A 24 10.94 11.58 6.50
CA LEU A 24 11.29 12.98 6.69
C LEU A 24 10.08 13.87 6.39
N LEU A 25 10.06 15.07 6.97
CA LEU A 25 9.02 16.05 6.69
C LEU A 25 9.34 16.85 5.42
N LEU A 26 8.61 16.60 4.34
CA LEU A 26 8.69 17.34 3.09
C LEU A 26 7.83 18.61 3.17
N LYS A 27 8.46 19.78 3.00
CA LYS A 27 7.78 21.08 2.96
C LYS A 27 7.80 21.63 1.54
N VAL A 28 6.61 21.77 0.95
CA VAL A 28 6.44 22.27 -0.42
C VAL A 28 5.30 23.27 -0.51
N HIS A 29 5.38 24.20 -1.46
CA HIS A 29 4.29 25.12 -1.70
C HIS A 29 3.15 24.40 -2.42
N LYS A 30 1.90 24.67 -2.02
CA LYS A 30 0.70 23.99 -2.52
C LYS A 30 0.52 24.06 -4.04
N ASP A 31 1.08 25.09 -4.67
CA ASP A 31 0.97 25.33 -6.11
C ASP A 31 2.09 24.67 -6.93
N GLU A 32 3.03 23.97 -6.27
CA GLU A 32 4.07 23.21 -6.97
C GLU A 32 3.49 21.97 -7.65
N LEU A 33 3.93 21.73 -8.88
CA LEU A 33 3.60 20.51 -9.64
C LEU A 33 4.36 19.31 -9.11
N LEU A 34 3.79 18.11 -9.27
CA LEU A 34 4.40 16.86 -8.83
C LEU A 34 5.86 16.64 -9.27
N PRO A 35 6.29 16.96 -10.52
CA PRO A 35 7.69 16.81 -10.89
C PRO A 35 8.64 17.65 -10.04
N SER A 36 8.28 18.91 -9.75
CA SER A 36 9.06 19.79 -8.86
C SER A 36 9.11 19.24 -7.43
N VAL A 37 8.00 18.67 -6.96
CA VAL A 37 7.94 18.03 -5.64
C VAL A 37 8.79 16.75 -5.61
N LEU A 38 8.86 15.99 -6.70
CA LEU A 38 9.73 14.83 -6.84
C LEU A 38 11.21 15.23 -6.78
N ASP A 39 11.62 16.31 -7.46
CA ASP A 39 12.98 16.82 -7.40
C ASP A 39 13.39 17.14 -5.95
N LYS A 40 12.52 17.86 -5.22
CA LYS A 40 12.75 18.20 -3.81
C LYS A 40 12.77 16.98 -2.89
N ALA A 41 11.87 16.03 -3.09
CA ALA A 41 11.83 14.79 -2.34
C ALA A 41 13.12 13.96 -2.55
N TYR A 42 13.60 13.92 -3.79
CA TYR A 42 14.81 13.23 -4.19
C TYR A 42 16.06 13.84 -3.57
N GLU A 43 16.15 15.18 -3.55
CA GLU A 43 17.22 15.91 -2.86
C GLU A 43 17.15 15.72 -1.34
N LEU A 44 15.97 15.85 -0.73
CA LEU A 44 15.75 15.70 0.70
C LEU A 44 16.16 14.32 1.22
N MET A 45 15.92 13.27 0.43
CA MET A 45 16.24 11.89 0.77
C MET A 45 17.67 11.48 0.38
N GLU A 46 18.47 12.39 -0.19
CA GLU A 46 19.87 12.15 -0.58
C GLU A 46 20.05 10.92 -1.48
N PHE A 47 19.15 10.71 -2.45
CA PHE A 47 19.20 9.54 -3.33
C PHE A 47 20.35 9.59 -4.34
N ALA A 48 20.90 10.77 -4.63
CA ALA A 48 22.08 10.91 -5.45
C ALA A 48 23.35 10.56 -4.65
N PRO A 49 24.33 9.86 -5.24
CA PRO A 49 24.37 9.35 -6.61
C PRO A 49 23.79 7.92 -6.75
N HIS A 50 23.23 7.34 -5.70
CA HIS A 50 22.89 5.92 -5.61
C HIS A 50 21.82 5.46 -6.62
N ILE A 51 20.76 6.25 -6.81
CA ILE A 51 19.66 5.92 -7.71
C ILE A 51 19.33 7.16 -8.55
N PRO A 52 19.35 7.11 -9.89
CA PRO A 52 18.99 8.26 -10.72
C PRO A 52 17.49 8.55 -10.62
N ILE A 53 17.12 9.83 -10.60
CA ILE A 53 15.73 10.30 -10.43
C ILE A 53 14.73 9.70 -11.44
N LYS A 54 15.18 9.35 -12.66
CA LYS A 54 14.37 8.65 -13.68
C LYS A 54 13.82 7.27 -13.23
N ARG A 55 14.37 6.72 -12.14
CA ARG A 55 13.95 5.47 -11.50
C ARG A 55 13.20 5.71 -10.19
N CYS A 56 12.82 6.95 -9.92
CA CYS A 56 12.07 7.35 -8.74
C CYS A 56 10.71 7.91 -9.15
N ARG A 57 9.71 7.76 -8.28
CA ARG A 57 8.45 8.49 -8.38
C ARG A 57 7.82 8.71 -7.01
N LEU A 58 6.90 9.65 -6.94
CA LEU A 58 6.04 9.84 -5.76
C LEU A 58 4.77 9.01 -5.89
N VAL A 59 4.37 8.40 -4.78
CA VAL A 59 3.17 7.58 -4.65
C VAL A 59 2.46 7.95 -3.35
N LYS A 60 1.12 7.95 -3.33
CA LYS A 60 0.35 8.07 -2.09
C LYS A 60 0.65 6.88 -1.20
N TYR A 61 0.96 7.11 0.06
CA TYR A 61 1.33 6.06 1.00
C TYR A 61 0.39 6.02 2.19
N ASN A 62 -0.08 4.83 2.53
CA ASN A 62 -0.82 4.60 3.75
C ASN A 62 0.12 4.01 4.80
N PHE A 63 0.69 4.86 5.65
CA PHE A 63 1.67 4.43 6.65
C PHE A 63 1.09 3.51 7.73
N TRP A 64 -0.21 3.61 8.04
CA TRP A 64 -0.86 2.72 9.02
C TRP A 64 -0.93 1.27 8.52
N ASN A 65 -1.07 1.10 7.21
CA ASN A 65 -1.19 -0.20 6.56
C ASN A 65 0.09 -0.64 5.85
N GLU A 66 1.11 0.22 5.82
CA GLU A 66 2.40 0.01 5.17
C GLU A 66 2.30 -0.36 3.68
N VAL A 67 1.41 0.34 2.95
CA VAL A 67 1.10 0.03 1.55
C VAL A 67 1.03 1.26 0.66
N MET A 68 1.46 1.08 -0.58
CA MET A 68 1.29 2.04 -1.67
C MET A 68 -0.19 2.12 -2.06
N GLU A 69 -0.80 3.29 -1.89
CA GLU A 69 -2.24 3.46 -2.03
C GLU A 69 -2.64 3.86 -3.46
N GLN A 70 -1.93 4.84 -4.05
CA GLN A 70 -2.30 5.41 -5.34
C GLN A 70 -1.06 5.94 -6.09
N SER A 71 -0.91 5.54 -7.35
CA SER A 71 0.12 6.06 -8.25
C SER A 71 -0.28 7.41 -8.83
N PHE A 72 0.70 8.28 -9.11
CA PHE A 72 0.44 9.61 -9.65
C PHE A 72 0.84 9.85 -11.10
N ASP A 73 1.10 8.81 -11.88
CA ASP A 73 1.55 8.92 -13.28
C ASP A 73 0.58 9.77 -14.14
N GLU A 74 -0.72 9.70 -13.87
CA GLU A 74 -1.75 10.46 -14.59
C GLU A 74 -1.97 11.87 -14.03
N PHE A 75 -1.42 12.18 -12.85
CA PHE A 75 -1.63 13.44 -12.13
C PHE A 75 -0.42 14.38 -12.17
N GLN A 76 0.58 14.11 -13.00
CA GLN A 76 1.82 14.91 -13.09
C GLN A 76 1.58 16.39 -13.40
N HIS A 77 0.43 16.72 -14.00
CA HIS A 77 0.00 18.08 -14.33
C HIS A 77 -0.70 18.81 -13.17
N GLN A 78 -0.99 18.13 -12.06
CA GLN A 78 -1.67 18.71 -10.91
C GLN A 78 -0.67 19.26 -9.90
N THR A 79 -1.13 20.25 -9.12
CA THR A 79 -0.37 20.78 -8.00
C THR A 79 -0.51 19.89 -6.77
N ILE A 80 0.51 19.88 -5.92
CA ILE A 80 0.52 19.06 -4.70
C ILE A 80 -0.62 19.43 -3.74
N GLY A 81 -1.00 20.70 -3.69
CA GLY A 81 -2.13 21.17 -2.89
C GLY A 81 -3.47 20.59 -3.33
N LEU A 82 -3.66 20.33 -4.63
CA LEU A 82 -4.86 19.67 -5.14
C LEU A 82 -4.87 18.18 -4.79
N ILE A 83 -3.71 17.52 -4.89
CA ILE A 83 -3.55 16.09 -4.61
C ILE A 83 -3.71 15.78 -3.12
N VAL A 84 -3.06 16.57 -2.26
CA VAL A 84 -3.13 16.43 -0.81
C VAL A 84 -4.51 16.86 -0.28
N GLY A 85 -5.13 17.84 -0.95
CA GLY A 85 -6.38 18.43 -0.52
C GLY A 85 -6.26 19.14 0.84
N ARG A 86 -7.35 19.12 1.63
CA ARG A 86 -7.39 19.72 2.98
C ARG A 86 -7.16 18.70 4.11
N ALA A 87 -6.85 17.45 3.78
CA ALA A 87 -6.66 16.41 4.78
C ALA A 87 -5.37 16.68 5.57
N GLY A 88 -5.45 16.64 6.90
CA GLY A 88 -4.34 17.04 7.79
C GLY A 88 -3.18 16.04 7.86
N ASN A 89 -3.38 14.79 7.45
CA ASN A 89 -2.37 13.74 7.48
C ASN A 89 -2.29 13.09 6.09
N TYR A 90 -1.35 13.55 5.27
CA TYR A 90 -1.05 12.97 3.96
C TYR A 90 0.39 12.46 3.97
N SER A 91 0.60 11.27 3.46
CA SER A 91 1.92 10.65 3.38
C SER A 91 2.24 10.24 1.96
N LEU A 92 3.50 10.45 1.58
CA LEU A 92 4.06 10.09 0.29
C LEU A 92 5.15 9.04 0.47
N PHE A 93 5.36 8.23 -0.56
CA PHE A 93 6.53 7.37 -0.67
C PHE A 93 7.36 7.74 -1.90
N LEU A 94 8.67 7.89 -1.73
CA LEU A 94 9.62 7.99 -2.83
C LEU A 94 9.98 6.58 -3.29
N GLU A 95 9.18 6.04 -4.19
CA GLU A 95 9.31 4.67 -4.68
C GLU A 95 10.43 4.57 -5.71
N THR A 96 11.19 3.48 -5.66
CA THR A 96 12.24 3.17 -6.63
C THR A 96 11.93 1.91 -7.41
N ARG A 97 12.52 1.80 -8.60
CA ARG A 97 12.52 0.59 -9.42
C ARG A 97 13.94 0.22 -9.82
N LYS A 98 14.19 -1.06 -10.14
CA LYS A 98 15.48 -1.46 -10.72
C LYS A 98 15.60 -0.95 -12.16
N GLU A 99 16.83 -1.00 -12.70
CA GLU A 99 17.04 -0.70 -14.11
C GLU A 99 16.18 -1.66 -14.97
N ASN A 100 15.52 -1.11 -15.99
CA ASN A 100 14.63 -1.83 -16.92
C ASN A 100 13.30 -2.38 -16.36
N GLU A 101 13.04 -2.27 -15.06
CA GLU A 101 11.71 -2.59 -14.52
C GLU A 101 10.71 -1.47 -14.84
N THR A 102 9.42 -1.77 -14.85
CA THR A 102 8.36 -0.75 -14.87
C THR A 102 7.76 -0.62 -13.49
N PHE A 103 7.35 0.58 -13.11
CA PHE A 103 6.60 0.75 -11.87
C PHE A 103 5.26 0.00 -11.92
N LYS A 104 4.87 -0.63 -10.80
CA LYS A 104 3.55 -1.22 -10.64
C LYS A 104 2.50 -0.11 -10.57
N LYS A 105 1.37 -0.25 -11.29
CA LYS A 105 0.26 0.71 -11.16
C LYS A 105 -0.53 0.43 -9.88
N TYR A 106 -0.77 1.47 -9.08
CA TYR A 106 -1.64 1.43 -7.90
C TYR A 106 -2.87 2.30 -8.19
N ASN A 107 -4.03 1.66 -8.34
CA ASN A 107 -5.28 2.39 -8.56
C ASN A 107 -5.80 2.95 -7.23
N ASP A 108 -6.54 4.06 -7.30
CA ASP A 108 -7.21 4.58 -6.11
C ASP A 108 -8.28 3.61 -5.59
N GLY A 109 -8.51 3.60 -4.28
CA GLY A 109 -9.52 2.75 -3.65
C GLY A 109 -9.20 1.25 -3.61
N GLY A 110 -7.91 0.90 -3.56
CA GLY A 110 -7.47 -0.47 -3.32
C GLY A 110 -7.88 -1.01 -1.95
N VAL A 111 -7.74 -2.34 -1.79
CA VAL A 111 -8.04 -3.02 -0.54
C VAL A 111 -6.74 -3.41 0.16
N ASN A 112 -6.53 -2.90 1.36
CA ASN A 112 -5.37 -3.25 2.18
C ASN A 112 -5.68 -4.52 2.98
N LEU A 113 -4.80 -5.51 2.88
CA LEU A 113 -4.95 -6.82 3.51
C LEU A 113 -3.72 -7.07 4.39
N LYS A 114 -3.88 -7.88 5.44
CA LYS A 114 -2.74 -8.47 6.16
C LYS A 114 -2.92 -9.98 6.11
N VAL A 115 -1.96 -10.69 5.53
CA VAL A 115 -2.12 -12.12 5.28
C VAL A 115 -1.13 -12.91 6.12
N SER A 116 -1.64 -13.89 6.86
CA SER A 116 -0.84 -14.85 7.60
C SER A 116 -1.05 -16.24 7.02
N VAL A 117 0.02 -16.99 6.82
CA VAL A 117 -0.08 -18.39 6.39
C VAL A 117 -0.21 -19.28 7.62
N VAL A 118 -1.15 -20.20 7.61
CA VAL A 118 -1.38 -21.18 8.69
C VAL A 118 -1.06 -22.57 8.18
N ASP A 119 -0.07 -23.20 8.80
CA ASP A 119 0.23 -24.59 8.57
C ASP A 119 -0.67 -25.45 9.46
N LEU A 120 -1.65 -26.14 8.87
CA LEU A 120 -2.55 -27.02 9.64
C LEU A 120 -1.85 -28.26 10.20
N SER A 121 -0.75 -28.70 9.59
CA SER A 121 -0.05 -29.89 10.06
C SER A 121 0.65 -29.65 11.39
N THR A 122 1.08 -28.41 11.64
CA THR A 122 1.77 -27.98 12.85
C THR A 122 0.90 -27.10 13.76
N GLY A 123 -0.13 -26.47 13.21
CA GLY A 123 -0.93 -25.43 13.88
C GLY A 123 -0.23 -24.08 13.98
N GLU A 124 0.91 -23.90 13.30
CA GLU A 124 1.69 -22.66 13.35
C GLU A 124 1.10 -21.58 12.45
N VAL A 125 1.11 -20.34 12.95
CA VAL A 125 0.72 -19.14 12.20
C VAL A 125 1.98 -18.36 11.86
N GLY A 126 2.26 -18.25 10.57
CA GLY A 126 3.34 -17.41 10.04
C GLY A 126 3.10 -15.92 10.29
N PRO A 127 4.13 -15.08 10.10
CA PRO A 127 4.01 -13.65 10.31
C PRO A 127 2.96 -13.04 9.36
N ALA A 128 2.22 -12.05 9.86
CA ALA A 128 1.28 -11.29 9.05
C ALA A 128 2.04 -10.37 8.09
N VAL A 129 1.81 -10.52 6.80
CA VAL A 129 2.44 -9.71 5.74
C VAL A 129 1.41 -8.72 5.20
N PRO A 130 1.68 -7.39 5.25
CA PRO A 130 0.82 -6.42 4.61
C PRO A 130 0.87 -6.57 3.09
N MET A 131 -0.30 -6.52 2.44
CA MET A 131 -0.41 -6.55 1.00
C MET A 131 -1.61 -5.73 0.52
N ARG A 132 -1.65 -5.45 -0.78
CA ARG A 132 -2.74 -4.67 -1.38
C ARG A 132 -3.38 -5.42 -2.54
N GLY A 133 -4.69 -5.60 -2.47
CA GLY A 133 -5.50 -6.06 -3.59
C GLY A 133 -6.24 -4.93 -4.30
N GLU A 134 -6.73 -5.19 -5.51
CA GLU A 134 -7.62 -4.25 -6.21
C GLU A 134 -9.09 -4.54 -5.85
N LEU A 135 -9.90 -3.50 -5.69
CA LEU A 135 -11.32 -3.63 -5.35
C LEU A 135 -12.11 -4.53 -6.32
N GLY A 136 -11.68 -4.56 -7.59
CA GLY A 136 -12.30 -5.38 -8.64
C GLY A 136 -11.87 -6.85 -8.66
N TRP A 137 -10.87 -7.26 -7.88
CA TRP A 137 -10.37 -8.62 -7.93
C TRP A 137 -11.39 -9.64 -7.43
N THR A 138 -11.44 -10.77 -8.12
CA THR A 138 -12.06 -12.02 -7.68
C THR A 138 -11.24 -12.70 -6.58
N VAL A 139 -11.85 -13.66 -5.89
CA VAL A 139 -11.13 -14.49 -4.90
C VAL A 139 -9.99 -15.27 -5.56
N GLU A 140 -10.13 -15.71 -6.81
CA GLU A 140 -9.07 -16.44 -7.51
C GLU A 140 -7.87 -15.52 -7.85
N GLU A 141 -8.12 -14.29 -8.29
CA GLU A 141 -7.05 -13.30 -8.49
C GLU A 141 -6.33 -12.98 -7.17
N LEU A 142 -7.07 -12.91 -6.06
CA LEU A 142 -6.47 -12.77 -4.74
C LEU A 142 -5.61 -14.00 -4.36
N LYS A 143 -6.11 -15.22 -4.56
CA LYS A 143 -5.35 -16.46 -4.32
C LYS A 143 -4.08 -16.53 -5.16
N GLN A 144 -4.15 -16.14 -6.42
CA GLN A 144 -2.98 -16.08 -7.30
C GLN A 144 -1.95 -15.08 -6.77
N HIS A 145 -2.39 -13.87 -6.39
CA HIS A 145 -1.49 -12.86 -5.86
C HIS A 145 -0.82 -13.28 -4.53
N ILE A 146 -1.57 -13.92 -3.63
CA ILE A 146 -1.04 -14.51 -2.39
C ILE A 146 -0.06 -15.66 -2.76
N GLY A 147 -0.42 -16.49 -3.72
CA GLY A 147 0.40 -17.60 -4.19
C GLY A 147 1.77 -17.20 -4.70
N ASP A 148 1.83 -16.12 -5.48
CA ASP A 148 3.09 -15.59 -5.97
C ASP A 148 3.97 -15.05 -4.82
N LEU A 149 3.35 -14.43 -3.81
CA LEU A 149 4.06 -13.82 -2.68
C LEU A 149 4.62 -14.87 -1.70
N PHE A 150 3.84 -15.90 -1.40
CA PHE A 150 4.21 -16.95 -0.44
C PHE A 150 4.76 -18.22 -1.11
N ASN A 151 4.85 -18.25 -2.45
CA ASN A 151 5.24 -19.40 -3.25
C ASN A 151 4.36 -20.64 -3.00
N ILE A 152 3.03 -20.45 -3.04
CA ILE A 152 2.02 -21.49 -2.79
C ILE A 152 1.05 -21.54 -3.97
N LYS A 153 0.59 -22.74 -4.34
CA LYS A 153 -0.37 -22.90 -5.44
C LYS A 153 -1.75 -22.37 -5.06
N SER A 154 -2.32 -21.48 -5.87
CA SER A 154 -3.67 -20.90 -5.65
C SER A 154 -4.75 -21.97 -5.46
N SER A 155 -4.67 -23.07 -6.20
CA SER A 155 -5.61 -24.20 -6.15
C SER A 155 -5.66 -24.93 -4.80
N CYS A 156 -4.61 -24.81 -3.99
CA CYS A 156 -4.52 -25.43 -2.67
C CYS A 156 -4.89 -24.46 -1.55
N MET A 157 -5.34 -23.26 -1.89
CA MET A 157 -5.60 -22.21 -0.91
C MET A 157 -7.04 -22.19 -0.45
N ARG A 158 -7.20 -22.23 0.86
CA ARG A 158 -8.41 -21.78 1.53
C ARG A 158 -8.15 -20.44 2.19
N ILE A 159 -8.98 -19.45 1.85
CA ILE A 159 -8.90 -18.08 2.36
C ILE A 159 -10.05 -17.91 3.37
N VAL A 160 -9.68 -17.66 4.62
CA VAL A 160 -10.64 -17.29 5.67
C VAL A 160 -10.39 -15.87 6.11
N LYS A 161 -11.45 -15.08 6.27
CA LYS A 161 -11.41 -13.69 6.70
C LYS A 161 -11.79 -13.59 8.17
N GLU A 162 -11.00 -12.87 8.95
CA GLU A 162 -11.42 -12.43 10.27
C GLU A 162 -12.42 -11.26 10.15
N GLU A 163 -13.59 -11.42 10.76
CA GLU A 163 -14.56 -10.33 10.88
C GLU A 163 -14.33 -9.59 12.21
N PRO A 164 -14.31 -8.25 12.17
CA PRO A 164 -14.06 -7.45 13.36
C PRO A 164 -15.08 -7.73 14.46
N GLU A 165 -14.62 -7.63 15.70
CA GLU A 165 -15.47 -7.61 16.89
C GLU A 165 -16.54 -6.52 16.75
N ASP A 166 -17.81 -6.90 16.71
CA ASP A 166 -18.84 -6.04 17.29
C ASP A 166 -18.74 -6.21 18.81
N TYR A 167 -18.89 -5.12 19.58
CA TYR A 167 -18.63 -4.97 21.04
C TYR A 167 -19.21 -6.06 22.00
N TRP A 168 -19.87 -7.09 21.49
CA TRP A 168 -20.61 -8.12 22.22
C TRP A 168 -20.37 -9.57 21.76
N SER A 169 -19.44 -9.85 20.83
CA SER A 169 -19.19 -11.22 20.36
C SER A 169 -17.71 -11.54 20.12
N ASP A 170 -17.34 -12.80 20.32
CA ASP A 170 -16.04 -13.35 19.92
C ASP A 170 -15.76 -13.08 18.44
N SER A 171 -14.50 -12.81 18.10
CA SER A 171 -14.01 -12.69 16.72
C SER A 171 -14.46 -13.89 15.89
N SER A 172 -15.19 -13.64 14.80
CA SER A 172 -15.68 -14.71 13.92
C SER A 172 -14.81 -14.83 12.68
N VAL A 173 -14.57 -16.07 12.25
CA VAL A 173 -13.79 -16.37 11.04
C VAL A 173 -14.75 -16.87 9.97
N ARG A 174 -14.74 -16.21 8.81
CA ARG A 174 -15.58 -16.56 7.66
C ARG A 174 -14.73 -17.12 6.52
N ASP A 175 -15.04 -18.32 6.06
CA ASP A 175 -14.47 -18.84 4.82
C ASP A 175 -15.02 -18.09 3.60
N ILE A 176 -14.13 -17.56 2.78
CA ILE A 176 -14.50 -16.84 1.55
C ILE A 176 -13.98 -17.51 0.28
N SER A 177 -13.45 -18.72 0.38
CA SER A 177 -12.75 -19.41 -0.71
C SER A 177 -13.59 -19.66 -1.95
N ASP A 178 -14.91 -19.79 -1.76
CA ASP A 178 -15.91 -20.15 -2.79
C ASP A 178 -16.95 -19.04 -3.00
N VAL A 179 -16.72 -17.84 -2.47
CA VAL A 179 -17.64 -16.72 -2.69
C VAL A 179 -17.54 -16.28 -4.14
N GLY A 180 -18.57 -16.60 -4.94
CA GLY A 180 -18.75 -16.09 -6.30
C GLY A 180 -18.95 -14.58 -6.27
N GLY A 181 -17.85 -13.81 -6.27
CA GLY A 181 -17.87 -12.37 -6.13
C GLY A 181 -16.49 -11.73 -6.26
N THR A 182 -16.46 -10.40 -6.14
CA THR A 182 -15.23 -9.60 -6.11
C THR A 182 -14.99 -9.07 -4.70
N LEU A 183 -13.78 -8.56 -4.42
CA LEU A 183 -13.46 -7.92 -3.14
C LEU A 183 -14.39 -6.75 -2.82
N ARG A 184 -15.06 -6.15 -3.82
CA ARG A 184 -16.14 -5.17 -3.63
C ARG A 184 -17.36 -5.73 -2.89
N GLY A 185 -17.68 -7.00 -3.10
CA GLY A 185 -18.83 -7.68 -2.48
C GLY A 185 -18.52 -8.33 -1.14
N ILE A 186 -17.24 -8.38 -0.75
CA ILE A 186 -16.82 -8.83 0.57
C ILE A 186 -16.81 -7.59 1.46
N PRO A 187 -17.57 -7.54 2.58
CA PRO A 187 -17.60 -6.38 3.47
C PRO A 187 -16.25 -6.20 4.15
N ILE A 188 -15.30 -5.56 3.48
CA ILE A 188 -13.99 -5.25 4.03
C ILE A 188 -14.18 -3.91 4.70
N SER A 189 -14.38 -3.95 6.02
CA SER A 189 -14.51 -2.73 6.81
C SER A 189 -13.31 -1.83 6.50
N ILE A 190 -13.61 -0.58 6.20
CA ILE A 190 -12.69 0.47 5.76
C ILE A 190 -11.66 0.79 6.87
N TYR A 191 -11.88 0.27 8.08
CA TYR A 191 -11.00 0.39 9.25
C TYR A 191 -10.26 -0.91 9.62
N ASN A 192 -10.55 -2.05 8.97
CA ASN A 192 -10.12 -3.35 9.46
C ASN A 192 -9.22 -4.07 8.46
N GLN A 193 -8.05 -4.46 8.96
CA GLN A 193 -7.17 -5.45 8.38
C GLN A 193 -8.02 -6.70 8.07
N ALA A 194 -8.14 -7.06 6.80
CA ALA A 194 -8.64 -8.39 6.48
C ALA A 194 -7.49 -9.35 6.77
N ILE A 195 -7.53 -9.98 7.95
CA ILE A 195 -6.62 -11.06 8.31
C ILE A 195 -7.09 -12.29 7.56
N PHE A 196 -6.25 -12.73 6.62
CA PHE A 196 -6.47 -13.98 5.93
C PHE A 196 -5.56 -15.05 6.47
N HIS A 197 -6.14 -16.16 6.92
CA HIS A 197 -5.39 -17.37 7.18
C HIS A 197 -5.42 -18.25 5.94
N LEU A 198 -4.25 -18.48 5.37
CA LEU A 198 -4.10 -19.50 4.35
C LEU A 198 -4.01 -20.85 5.04
N ILE A 199 -4.93 -21.75 4.74
CA ILE A 199 -4.99 -23.09 5.35
C ILE A 199 -4.49 -24.11 4.32
N GLN A 200 -3.44 -24.87 4.67
CA GLN A 200 -2.91 -26.00 3.88
C GLN A 200 -3.53 -27.35 4.27
#